data_AF-A0ABD2WD71-F1
#
_entry.id   AF-A0ABD2WD71-F1
#
_cell.length_a   1.000
_cell.length_b   1.000
_cell.length_c   1.000
_cell.angle_alpha   90.00
_cell.angle_beta   90.00
_cell.angle_gamma   90.00
#
_symmetry.space_group_name_H-M   'P 1'
#
loop_
_entity.id
_entity.type
_entity.pdbx_description
1 polymer ?
#
loop_
_entity_poly.entity_id
_entity_poly.type
_entity_poly.pdbx_seq_one_letter_code
_entity_poly.pdbx_strand_id
1 'polypeptide(L)'
;MDIHKLLPEGLKIESPFTWELDIKQVSSFHEEEAVLADYEECPVTHFLEMNTFAYIRSMKGNIDAAEELIREINDVWNDIYERVSEQKDCSVNVLMHIKDTTAYCIYLIAGKKDQSEEMEIKIKNANDFKSDIEKGTIVGSQAIALSLFKEKSIDISLKLAKQAISYVPNCALWHYVTAKCLRRKRRYQEHCLIVSEEEENEFLKCYELSQTDQYSLCVARMYKESKKWQKCSEIYNEIYSKEPTNMKVRLILALYFMNKKDFFKAKNCLNYVEKIMPPEKTSKTYYHYLGKYYEKTKDFAKAKENYLKAIGHTGNFPADMDHFNLIRCSSKNNYDGIKYLQNMLKRYEDNKSRSLNILVHLGIIYLIDNKNLKLAADYFLKAIKINPCDPQLTDYRLFYHKRNYNIFQLISRNILTGDENNYGNTLKELKNYCIEYKKRVEKNNVVDSLDEKFAKALSLKE
;
A
#
# COMPACT_ATOMS: atom_id res chain seq x y z
N MET A 1 -19.56 -17.20 8.39
CA MET A 1 -19.71 -18.08 9.57
C MET A 1 -19.33 -17.26 10.78
N ASP A 2 -20.12 -17.28 11.85
CA ASP A 2 -19.90 -16.44 13.03
C ASP A 2 -18.99 -17.17 14.02
N ILE A 3 -17.71 -16.77 14.07
CA ILE A 3 -16.69 -17.43 14.91
C ILE A 3 -17.06 -17.41 16.39
N HIS A 4 -17.79 -16.37 16.85
CA HIS A 4 -18.20 -16.25 18.24
C HIS A 4 -19.16 -17.37 18.67
N LYS A 5 -19.86 -18.00 17.73
CA LYS A 5 -20.73 -19.16 18.01
C LYS A 5 -19.98 -20.48 18.07
N LEU A 6 -18.74 -20.51 17.58
CA LEU A 6 -17.91 -21.71 17.53
C LEU A 6 -16.93 -21.78 18.72
N LEU A 7 -16.67 -20.66 19.38
CA LEU A 7 -15.79 -20.61 20.53
C LEU A 7 -16.48 -21.20 21.78
N PRO A 8 -15.72 -21.92 22.64
CA PRO A 8 -16.19 -22.37 23.94
C PRO A 8 -16.70 -21.22 24.81
N GLU A 9 -17.72 -21.49 25.62
CA GLU A 9 -18.30 -20.50 26.53
C GLU A 9 -17.25 -20.00 27.54
N GLY A 10 -17.08 -18.68 27.64
CA GLY A 10 -16.12 -18.03 28.55
C GLY A 10 -14.67 -17.95 28.02
N LEU A 11 -14.34 -18.63 26.91
CA LEU A 11 -13.04 -18.47 26.27
C LEU A 11 -12.98 -17.13 25.52
N LYS A 12 -12.06 -16.26 25.94
CA LYS A 12 -11.73 -15.04 25.19
C LYS A 12 -10.39 -15.22 24.50
N ILE A 13 -10.34 -14.83 23.23
CA ILE A 13 -9.13 -14.87 22.41
C ILE A 13 -8.89 -13.53 21.73
N GLU A 14 -7.64 -13.15 21.57
CA GLU A 14 -7.19 -12.05 20.71
C GLU A 14 -6.67 -12.60 19.39
N SER A 15 -7.40 -12.36 18.30
CA SER A 15 -6.98 -12.72 16.93
C SER A 15 -7.72 -11.83 15.92
N PRO A 16 -7.30 -11.78 14.65
CA PRO A 16 -8.04 -11.08 13.60
C PRO A 16 -9.51 -11.50 13.47
N PHE A 17 -9.87 -12.71 13.92
CA PHE A 17 -11.24 -13.21 13.96
C PHE A 17 -12.12 -12.53 15.02
N THR A 18 -11.53 -11.98 16.09
CA THR A 18 -12.25 -11.32 17.19
C THR A 18 -12.10 -9.80 17.22
N TRP A 19 -11.30 -9.22 16.32
CA TRP A 19 -11.01 -7.77 16.26
C TRP A 19 -12.01 -6.95 15.43
N GLU A 20 -13.18 -7.51 15.12
CA GLU A 20 -14.28 -6.80 14.44
C GLU A 20 -13.86 -6.08 13.13
N LEU A 21 -13.01 -6.73 12.33
CA LEU A 21 -12.54 -6.19 11.05
C LEU A 21 -13.71 -6.02 10.05
N ASP A 22 -13.66 -4.96 9.23
CA ASP A 22 -14.73 -4.61 8.29
C ASP A 22 -14.86 -5.66 7.16
N ILE A 23 -15.90 -6.49 7.25
CA ILE A 23 -16.18 -7.59 6.32
C ILE A 23 -16.28 -7.13 4.86
N LYS A 24 -16.78 -5.92 4.59
CA LYS A 24 -16.89 -5.40 3.21
C LYS A 24 -15.51 -5.14 2.63
N GLN A 25 -14.61 -4.60 3.44
CA GLN A 25 -13.23 -4.35 3.04
C GLN A 25 -12.45 -5.66 2.93
N VAL A 26 -12.65 -6.61 3.86
CA VAL A 26 -12.08 -7.97 3.78
C VAL A 26 -12.45 -8.66 2.46
N SER A 27 -13.72 -8.60 2.08
CA SER A 27 -14.23 -9.23 0.85
C SER A 27 -13.61 -8.63 -0.42
N SER A 28 -13.31 -7.33 -0.41
CA SER A 28 -12.71 -6.59 -1.52
C SER A 28 -11.19 -6.43 -1.42
N PHE A 29 -10.55 -7.03 -0.41
CA PHE A 29 -9.12 -6.88 -0.16
C PHE A 29 -8.27 -7.59 -1.21
N HIS A 30 -7.26 -6.90 -1.73
CA HIS A 30 -6.27 -7.45 -2.65
C HIS A 30 -4.88 -7.42 -1.97
N GLU A 31 -4.39 -8.59 -1.54
CA GLU A 31 -3.11 -8.72 -0.82
C GLU A 31 -1.93 -8.10 -1.58
N GLU A 32 -1.89 -8.25 -2.91
CA GLU A 32 -0.84 -7.63 -3.75
C GLU A 32 -0.77 -6.11 -3.60
N GLU A 33 -1.90 -5.43 -3.39
CA GLU A 33 -1.92 -3.97 -3.23
C GLU A 33 -1.37 -3.55 -1.88
N ALA A 34 -1.54 -4.37 -0.84
CA ALA A 34 -0.95 -4.14 0.48
C ALA A 34 0.57 -4.40 0.45
N VAL A 35 1.00 -5.48 -0.19
CA VAL A 35 2.42 -5.87 -0.32
C VAL A 35 3.21 -4.89 -1.19
N LEU A 36 2.58 -4.24 -2.17
CA LEU A 36 3.23 -3.27 -3.07
C LEU A 36 3.23 -1.83 -2.54
N ALA A 37 2.30 -1.45 -1.66
CA ALA A 37 2.09 -0.05 -1.27
C ALA A 37 3.04 0.44 -0.16
N ASP A 38 3.40 -0.41 0.78
CA ASP A 38 4.21 -0.03 1.93
C ASP A 38 5.36 -1.03 2.09
N TYR A 39 6.51 -0.63 1.55
CA TYR A 39 7.79 -1.26 1.86
C TYR A 39 8.04 -1.15 3.37
N GLU A 40 7.75 -2.21 4.12
CA GLU A 40 7.80 -2.22 5.58
C GLU A 40 8.13 -3.63 6.04
N GLU A 41 9.25 -3.79 6.74
CA GLU A 41 9.67 -5.10 7.24
C GLU A 41 10.11 -4.98 8.69
N CYS A 42 9.25 -4.44 9.55
CA CYS A 42 9.41 -4.78 10.95
C CYS A 42 8.93 -6.24 11.00
N PRO A 43 9.77 -7.21 11.40
CA PRO A 43 9.36 -8.61 11.34
C PRO A 43 8.08 -8.86 12.14
N VAL A 44 7.89 -8.14 13.25
CA VAL A 44 6.67 -8.19 14.05
C VAL A 44 5.45 -7.66 13.29
N THR A 45 5.56 -6.55 12.55
CA THR A 45 4.43 -6.07 11.73
C THR A 45 4.10 -7.05 10.63
N HIS A 46 5.10 -7.58 9.94
CA HIS A 46 4.90 -8.55 8.88
C HIS A 46 4.22 -9.82 9.42
N PHE A 47 4.69 -10.35 10.55
CA PHE A 47 4.10 -11.49 11.24
C PHE A 47 2.61 -11.28 11.57
N LEU A 48 2.26 -10.10 12.09
CA LEU A 48 0.87 -9.74 12.41
C LEU A 48 0.00 -9.55 11.15
N GLU A 49 0.58 -8.98 10.09
CA GLU A 49 -0.07 -8.86 8.78
C GLU A 49 -0.32 -10.25 8.16
N MET A 50 0.62 -11.21 8.27
CA MET A 50 0.42 -12.60 7.82
C MET A 50 -0.76 -13.26 8.53
N ASN A 51 -0.88 -13.12 9.86
CA ASN A 51 -2.03 -13.63 10.60
C ASN A 51 -3.35 -12.98 10.12
N THR A 52 -3.32 -11.68 9.82
CA THR A 52 -4.48 -10.97 9.26
C THR A 52 -4.82 -11.44 7.85
N PHE A 53 -3.83 -11.74 7.01
CA PHE A 53 -4.04 -12.33 5.68
C PHE A 53 -4.61 -13.74 5.77
N ALA A 54 -4.19 -14.57 6.73
CA ALA A 54 -4.77 -15.89 6.96
C ALA A 54 -6.27 -15.79 7.28
N TYR A 55 -6.65 -14.83 8.13
CA TYR A 55 -8.05 -14.47 8.35
C TYR A 55 -8.76 -14.04 7.07
N ILE A 56 -8.18 -13.12 6.28
CA ILE A 56 -8.80 -12.62 5.04
C ILE A 56 -9.04 -13.76 4.05
N ARG A 57 -8.06 -14.66 3.85
CA ARG A 57 -8.18 -15.84 2.99
C ARG A 57 -9.29 -16.77 3.46
N SER A 58 -9.34 -17.03 4.77
CA SER A 58 -10.38 -17.85 5.38
C SER A 58 -11.78 -17.24 5.16
N MET A 59 -11.94 -15.93 5.38
CA MET A 59 -13.21 -15.23 5.21
C MET A 59 -13.67 -15.16 3.76
N LYS A 60 -12.73 -15.25 2.80
CA LYS A 60 -13.00 -15.38 1.36
C LYS A 60 -13.33 -16.80 0.92
N GLY A 61 -13.30 -17.78 1.83
CA GLY A 61 -13.54 -19.20 1.53
C GLY A 61 -12.32 -19.96 1.00
N ASN A 62 -11.14 -19.33 0.96
CA ASN A 62 -9.90 -19.96 0.50
C ASN A 62 -9.17 -20.63 1.68
N ILE A 63 -9.78 -21.67 2.25
CA ILE A 63 -9.30 -22.32 3.48
C ILE A 63 -7.92 -22.96 3.28
N ASP A 64 -7.69 -23.69 2.19
CA ASP A 64 -6.39 -24.33 1.92
C ASP A 64 -5.23 -23.32 1.88
N ALA A 65 -5.46 -22.17 1.25
CA ALA A 65 -4.48 -21.08 1.17
C ALA A 65 -4.28 -20.36 2.52
N ALA A 66 -5.28 -20.37 3.40
CA ALA A 66 -5.15 -19.89 4.77
C ALA A 66 -4.31 -20.86 5.60
N GLU A 67 -4.53 -22.18 5.47
CA GLU A 67 -3.74 -23.21 6.16
C GLU A 67 -2.27 -23.25 5.70
N GLU A 68 -2.03 -23.07 4.41
CA GLU A 68 -0.67 -22.93 3.89
C GLU A 68 0.05 -21.73 4.54
N LEU A 69 -0.64 -20.60 4.65
CA LEU A 69 -0.08 -19.42 5.31
C LEU A 69 0.16 -19.65 6.81
N ILE A 70 -0.66 -20.47 7.49
CA ILE A 70 -0.40 -20.87 8.88
C ILE A 70 0.90 -21.69 9.01
N ARG A 71 1.23 -22.52 8.02
CA ARG A 71 2.54 -23.20 8.00
C ARG A 71 3.68 -22.20 7.86
N GLU A 72 3.59 -21.26 6.92
CA GLU A 72 4.59 -20.19 6.75
C GLU A 72 4.74 -19.33 8.01
N ILE A 73 3.64 -19.00 8.68
CA ILE A 73 3.64 -18.25 9.96
C ILE A 73 4.40 -19.02 11.04
N ASN A 74 4.28 -20.35 11.08
CA ASN A 74 5.04 -21.18 12.03
C ASN A 74 6.52 -21.25 11.67
N ASP A 75 6.88 -21.27 10.39
CA ASP A 75 8.28 -21.27 9.95
C ASP A 75 9.01 -19.98 10.37
N VAL A 76 8.35 -18.83 10.29
CA VAL A 76 8.93 -17.53 10.69
C VAL A 76 8.89 -17.29 12.21
N TRP A 77 8.14 -18.09 12.97
CA TRP A 77 7.90 -17.85 14.41
C TRP A 77 9.19 -17.86 15.23
N ASN A 78 10.15 -18.74 14.92
CA ASN A 78 11.40 -18.84 15.68
C ASN A 78 12.20 -17.53 15.62
N ASP A 79 12.33 -16.93 14.44
CA ASP A 79 13.00 -15.65 14.24
C ASP A 79 12.29 -14.51 15.00
N ILE A 80 10.95 -14.54 15.03
CA ILE A 80 10.14 -13.57 15.77
C ILE A 80 10.33 -13.75 17.29
N TYR A 81 10.29 -14.99 17.76
CA TYR A 81 10.46 -15.35 19.16
C TYR A 81 11.80 -14.85 19.70
N GLU A 82 12.90 -15.14 19.00
CA GLU A 82 14.25 -14.71 19.40
C GLU A 82 14.33 -13.18 19.47
N ARG A 83 13.92 -12.50 18.39
CA ARG A 83 13.98 -11.04 18.30
C ARG A 83 13.17 -10.34 19.39
N VAL A 84 11.94 -10.78 19.61
CA VAL A 84 11.05 -10.14 20.60
C VAL A 84 11.54 -10.44 22.03
N SER A 85 12.10 -11.62 22.26
CA SER A 85 12.71 -11.99 23.56
C SER A 85 13.92 -11.11 23.91
N GLU A 86 14.71 -10.70 22.91
CA GLU A 86 15.84 -9.79 23.08
C GLU A 86 15.40 -8.35 23.37
N GLN A 87 14.45 -7.83 22.58
CA GLN A 87 14.02 -6.43 22.67
C GLN A 87 13.15 -6.14 23.90
N LYS A 88 12.30 -7.09 24.29
CA LYS A 88 11.36 -6.96 25.43
C LYS A 88 10.34 -5.82 25.33
N ASP A 89 10.21 -5.19 24.17
CA ASP A 89 9.25 -4.10 23.92
C ASP A 89 7.84 -4.60 23.50
N CYS A 90 7.72 -5.90 23.22
CA CYS A 90 6.48 -6.60 22.90
C CYS A 90 6.41 -7.93 23.66
N SER A 91 5.18 -8.41 23.91
CA SER A 91 4.96 -9.68 24.61
C SER A 91 5.00 -10.87 23.65
N VAL A 92 6.01 -11.72 23.80
CA VAL A 92 6.11 -13.02 23.11
C VAL A 92 4.86 -13.87 23.35
N ASN A 93 4.35 -13.89 24.59
CA ASN A 93 3.18 -14.68 24.95
C ASN A 93 1.92 -14.22 24.20
N VAL A 94 1.75 -12.91 24.03
CA VAL A 94 0.61 -12.35 23.27
C VAL A 94 0.76 -12.65 21.78
N LEU A 95 1.96 -12.50 21.20
CA LEU A 95 2.17 -12.81 19.79
C LEU A 95 1.97 -14.31 19.50
N MET A 96 2.41 -15.19 20.41
CA MET A 96 2.17 -16.62 20.35
C MET A 96 0.68 -16.93 20.44
N HIS A 97 -0.03 -16.29 21.37
CA HIS A 97 -1.48 -16.41 21.52
C HIS A 97 -2.21 -16.01 20.22
N ILE A 98 -1.86 -14.88 19.61
CA ILE A 98 -2.45 -14.43 18.34
C ILE A 98 -2.22 -15.47 17.24
N LYS A 99 -1.00 -16.00 17.14
CA LYS A 99 -0.63 -17.05 16.18
C LYS A 99 -1.50 -18.30 16.34
N ASP A 100 -1.51 -18.84 17.56
CA ASP A 100 -2.16 -20.12 17.85
C ASP A 100 -3.68 -20.00 17.75
N THR A 101 -4.24 -18.88 18.21
CA THR A 101 -5.69 -18.66 18.10
C THR A 101 -6.16 -18.35 16.68
N THR A 102 -5.32 -17.75 15.84
CA THR A 102 -5.59 -17.59 14.40
C THR A 102 -5.66 -18.96 13.71
N ALA A 103 -4.68 -19.84 13.98
CA ALA A 103 -4.68 -21.21 13.46
C ALA A 103 -5.89 -22.03 13.95
N TYR A 104 -6.20 -21.95 15.25
CA TYR A 104 -7.35 -22.61 15.85
C TYR A 104 -8.67 -22.19 15.18
N CYS A 105 -8.90 -20.89 14.99
CA CYS A 105 -10.09 -20.38 14.30
C CYS A 105 -10.21 -20.93 12.87
N ILE A 106 -9.09 -21.03 12.14
CA ILE A 106 -9.08 -21.59 10.78
C ILE A 106 -9.42 -23.09 10.80
N TYR A 107 -8.83 -23.87 11.72
CA TYR A 107 -9.13 -25.30 11.84
C TYR A 107 -10.58 -25.57 12.25
N LEU A 108 -11.16 -24.74 13.13
CA LEU A 108 -12.58 -24.79 13.46
C LEU A 108 -13.45 -24.56 12.22
N ILE A 109 -13.14 -23.54 11.41
CA ILE A 109 -13.87 -23.23 10.17
C ILE A 109 -13.70 -24.36 9.14
N ALA A 110 -12.52 -24.97 9.07
CA ALA A 110 -12.22 -26.10 8.19
C ALA A 110 -12.88 -27.42 8.63
N GLY A 111 -13.47 -27.48 9.83
CA GLY A 111 -14.06 -28.70 10.40
C GLY A 111 -13.05 -29.74 10.88
N LYS A 112 -11.80 -29.32 11.14
CA LYS A 112 -10.69 -30.19 11.56
C LYS A 112 -10.69 -30.39 13.08
N LYS A 113 -11.66 -31.17 13.55
CA LYS A 113 -11.95 -31.36 14.99
C LYS A 113 -10.73 -31.74 15.82
N ASP A 114 -10.01 -32.78 15.44
CA ASP A 114 -8.84 -33.27 16.19
C ASP A 114 -7.77 -32.18 16.38
N GLN A 115 -7.49 -31.42 15.31
CA GLN A 115 -6.50 -30.34 15.35
C GLN A 115 -7.00 -29.16 16.18
N SER A 116 -8.28 -28.81 16.07
CA SER A 116 -8.85 -27.73 16.88
C SER A 116 -8.89 -28.08 18.37
N GLU A 117 -9.27 -29.30 18.73
CA GLU A 117 -9.33 -29.76 20.12
C GLU A 117 -7.94 -29.79 20.77
N GLU A 118 -6.92 -30.24 20.04
CA GLU A 118 -5.53 -30.22 20.53
C GLU A 118 -5.03 -28.80 20.81
N MET A 119 -5.40 -27.84 19.96
CA MET A 119 -5.02 -26.43 20.13
C MET A 119 -5.79 -25.76 21.27
N GLU A 120 -7.09 -26.06 21.42
CA GLU A 120 -7.95 -25.49 22.46
C GLU A 120 -7.37 -25.70 23.86
N ILE A 121 -6.83 -26.89 24.14
CA ILE A 121 -6.20 -27.24 25.43
C ILE A 121 -5.01 -26.33 25.76
N LYS A 122 -4.33 -25.80 24.73
CA LYS A 122 -3.10 -25.00 24.87
C LYS A 122 -3.38 -23.49 24.87
N ILE A 123 -4.56 -23.05 24.43
CA ILE A 123 -4.91 -21.63 24.32
C ILE A 123 -5.12 -21.04 25.72
N LYS A 124 -4.40 -19.94 25.99
CA LYS A 124 -4.61 -19.15 27.21
C LYS A 124 -5.81 -18.22 27.05
N ASN A 125 -6.47 -17.89 28.15
CA ASN A 125 -7.55 -16.91 28.10
C ASN A 125 -6.95 -15.50 27.94
N ALA A 126 -7.48 -14.72 27.00
CA ALA A 126 -7.00 -13.36 26.76
C ALA A 126 -7.07 -12.44 27.99
N ASN A 127 -8.00 -12.70 28.94
CA ASN A 127 -8.11 -11.92 30.17
C ASN A 127 -6.90 -12.13 31.14
N ASP A 128 -6.08 -13.15 30.90
CA ASP A 128 -4.90 -13.44 31.74
C ASP A 128 -3.72 -12.51 31.41
N PHE A 129 -3.75 -11.85 30.25
CA PHE A 129 -2.78 -10.86 29.83
C PHE A 129 -3.02 -9.51 30.53
N LYS A 130 -2.23 -9.21 31.55
CA LYS A 130 -2.49 -8.10 32.48
C LYS A 130 -1.40 -7.04 32.52
N SER A 131 -0.17 -7.39 32.15
CA SER A 131 0.94 -6.43 32.16
C SER A 131 0.77 -5.38 31.07
N ASP A 132 1.41 -4.22 31.25
CA ASP A 132 1.32 -3.13 30.27
C ASP A 132 1.96 -3.53 28.92
N ILE A 133 3.04 -4.31 28.93
CA ILE A 133 3.63 -4.86 27.70
C ILE A 133 2.62 -5.76 26.97
N GLU A 134 1.91 -6.62 27.69
CA GLU A 134 0.90 -7.49 27.09
C GLU A 134 -0.28 -6.69 26.54
N LYS A 135 -0.84 -5.76 27.31
CA LYS A 135 -1.93 -4.87 26.87
C LYS A 135 -1.53 -4.05 25.65
N GLY A 136 -0.33 -3.44 25.71
CA GLY A 136 0.25 -2.68 24.60
C GLY A 136 0.42 -3.54 23.35
N THR A 137 0.86 -4.80 23.50
CA THR A 137 1.01 -5.74 22.39
C THR A 137 -0.33 -6.12 21.77
N ILE A 138 -1.37 -6.33 22.59
CA ILE A 138 -2.73 -6.64 22.09
C ILE A 138 -3.26 -5.47 21.25
N VAL A 139 -3.32 -4.27 21.83
CA VAL A 139 -3.91 -3.10 21.14
C VAL A 139 -3.05 -2.65 19.95
N GLY A 140 -1.71 -2.79 20.04
CA GLY A 140 -0.79 -2.54 18.93
C GLY A 140 -0.98 -3.53 17.78
N SER A 141 -1.26 -4.80 18.09
CA SER A 141 -1.55 -5.84 17.09
C SER A 141 -2.87 -5.58 16.37
N GLN A 142 -3.91 -5.20 17.12
CA GLN A 142 -5.19 -4.76 16.57
C GLN A 142 -5.00 -3.54 15.65
N ALA A 143 -4.19 -2.56 16.07
CA ALA A 143 -3.88 -1.39 15.27
C ALA A 143 -3.23 -1.78 13.92
N ILE A 144 -2.24 -2.68 13.93
CA ILE A 144 -1.57 -3.15 12.72
C ILE A 144 -2.57 -3.82 11.76
N ALA A 145 -3.41 -4.73 12.26
CA ALA A 145 -4.42 -5.40 11.44
C ALA A 145 -5.41 -4.39 10.82
N LEU A 146 -5.91 -3.45 11.61
CA LEU A 146 -6.83 -2.41 11.14
C LEU A 146 -6.17 -1.43 10.15
N SER A 147 -4.85 -1.24 10.24
CA SER A 147 -4.09 -0.33 9.35
C SER A 147 -4.06 -0.81 7.89
N LEU A 148 -4.32 -2.10 7.65
CA LEU A 148 -4.43 -2.67 6.30
C LEU A 148 -5.66 -2.13 5.55
N PHE A 149 -6.70 -1.75 6.28
CA PHE A 149 -7.98 -1.27 5.76
C PHE A 149 -8.01 0.26 5.62
N LYS A 150 -9.08 0.79 5.04
CA LYS A 150 -9.24 2.21 4.66
C LYS A 150 -10.28 2.92 5.53
N GLU A 151 -10.37 4.24 5.36
CA GLU A 151 -11.41 5.09 5.94
C GLU A 151 -11.49 4.96 7.47
N LYS A 152 -12.67 4.63 8.01
CA LYS A 152 -12.94 4.50 9.45
C LYS A 152 -11.99 3.53 10.15
N SER A 153 -11.53 2.47 9.47
CA SER A 153 -10.59 1.51 10.05
C SER A 153 -9.24 2.16 10.39
N ILE A 154 -8.80 3.16 9.62
CA ILE A 154 -7.56 3.90 9.88
C ILE A 154 -7.71 4.79 11.11
N ASP A 155 -8.87 5.41 11.31
CA ASP A 155 -9.13 6.21 12.51
C ASP A 155 -9.14 5.36 13.79
N ILE A 156 -9.69 4.15 13.72
CA ILE A 156 -9.66 3.20 14.84
C ILE A 156 -8.24 2.70 15.07
N SER A 157 -7.53 2.32 14.00
CA SER A 157 -6.13 1.90 14.04
C SER A 157 -5.24 2.95 14.71
N LEU A 158 -5.38 4.23 14.34
CA LEU A 158 -4.63 5.32 14.94
C LEU A 158 -4.89 5.46 16.45
N LYS A 159 -6.15 5.33 16.90
CA LYS A 159 -6.50 5.39 18.32
C LYS A 159 -5.84 4.26 19.10
N LEU A 160 -5.91 3.04 18.58
CA LEU A 160 -5.32 1.86 19.20
C LEU A 160 -3.79 1.93 19.22
N ALA A 161 -3.16 2.46 18.17
CA ALA A 161 -1.71 2.66 18.12
C ALA A 161 -1.24 3.66 19.20
N LYS A 162 -1.96 4.78 19.39
CA LYS A 162 -1.69 5.73 20.48
C LYS A 162 -1.94 5.10 21.86
N GLN A 163 -2.94 4.24 21.99
CA GLN A 163 -3.17 3.48 23.21
C GLN A 163 -2.01 2.51 23.50
N ALA A 164 -1.43 1.86 22.48
CA ALA A 164 -0.24 1.02 22.65
C ALA A 164 0.95 1.80 23.22
N ILE A 165 1.20 3.02 22.72
CA ILE A 165 2.21 3.94 23.25
C ILE A 165 1.93 4.28 24.73
N SER A 166 0.67 4.49 25.10
CA SER A 166 0.31 4.81 26.49
C SER A 166 0.68 3.69 27.49
N TYR A 167 0.67 2.42 27.05
CA TYR A 167 1.12 1.29 27.85
C TYR A 167 2.64 1.09 27.80
N VAL A 168 3.25 1.26 26.62
CA VAL A 168 4.69 1.04 26.42
C VAL A 168 5.31 2.21 25.65
N PRO A 169 5.61 3.35 26.32
CA PRO A 169 6.06 4.58 25.66
C PRO A 169 7.44 4.49 25.00
N ASN A 170 8.26 3.51 25.38
CA ASN A 170 9.62 3.34 24.83
C ASN A 170 9.69 2.28 23.73
N CYS A 171 8.55 1.79 23.24
CA CYS A 171 8.52 0.82 22.14
C CYS A 171 8.56 1.55 20.79
N ALA A 172 9.70 1.44 20.10
CA ALA A 172 9.90 2.05 18.77
C ALA A 172 8.82 1.63 17.76
N LEU A 173 8.34 0.38 17.87
CA LEU A 173 7.31 -0.16 17.00
C LEU A 173 5.96 0.61 17.12
N TRP A 174 5.53 0.99 18.31
CA TRP A 174 4.24 1.67 18.49
C TRP A 174 4.25 3.11 17.98
N HIS A 175 5.37 3.81 18.15
CA HIS A 175 5.60 5.10 17.50
C HIS A 175 5.56 4.98 15.97
N TYR A 176 6.24 3.96 15.43
CA TYR A 176 6.23 3.67 14.01
C TYR A 176 4.82 3.37 13.45
N VAL A 177 4.05 2.51 14.12
CA VAL A 177 2.67 2.18 13.71
C VAL A 177 1.78 3.42 13.76
N THR A 178 1.92 4.27 14.78
CA THR A 178 1.19 5.55 14.89
C THR A 178 1.53 6.46 13.71
N ALA A 179 2.82 6.65 13.40
CA ALA A 179 3.27 7.44 12.26
C ALA A 179 2.78 6.89 10.92
N LYS A 180 2.80 5.55 10.73
CA LYS A 180 2.22 4.87 9.56
C LYS A 180 0.73 5.18 9.41
N CYS A 181 -0.04 5.13 10.49
CA CYS A 181 -1.47 5.43 10.47
C CYS A 181 -1.74 6.89 10.10
N LEU A 182 -1.00 7.83 10.69
CA LEU A 182 -1.08 9.26 10.36
C LEU A 182 -0.78 9.50 8.88
N ARG A 183 0.30 8.91 8.37
CA ARG A 183 0.69 9.00 6.96
C ARG A 183 -0.39 8.42 6.03
N ARG A 184 -0.94 7.24 6.35
CA ARG A 184 -2.02 6.62 5.56
C ARG A 184 -3.24 7.53 5.54
N LYS A 185 -3.70 7.99 6.72
CA LYS A 185 -4.84 8.92 6.85
C LYS A 185 -4.64 10.17 5.99
N ARG A 186 -3.46 10.80 6.08
CA ARG A 186 -3.08 11.95 5.25
C ARG A 186 -3.21 11.64 3.76
N ARG A 187 -2.67 10.51 3.30
CA ARG A 187 -2.72 10.11 1.89
C ARG A 187 -4.14 9.76 1.40
N TYR A 188 -5.06 9.38 2.27
CA TYR A 188 -6.46 9.11 1.89
C TYR A 188 -7.33 10.37 1.88
N GLN A 189 -7.15 11.26 2.86
CA GLN A 189 -7.98 12.45 2.97
C GLN A 189 -7.65 13.47 1.88
N GLU A 190 -6.38 13.64 1.52
CA GLU A 190 -5.95 14.42 0.34
C GLU A 190 -4.45 14.20 0.05
N HIS A 191 -4.10 13.76 -1.16
CA HIS A 191 -2.70 13.50 -1.58
C HIS A 191 -1.75 14.72 -1.50
N CYS A 192 -2.28 15.90 -1.21
CA CYS A 192 -1.57 17.18 -1.15
C CYS A 192 -1.31 17.70 0.27
N LEU A 193 -1.76 16.99 1.31
CA LEU A 193 -1.54 17.41 2.69
C LEU A 193 -0.06 17.32 3.09
N ILE A 194 0.41 18.39 3.74
CA ILE A 194 1.75 18.51 4.33
C ILE A 194 1.86 17.49 5.48
N VAL A 195 3.03 16.89 5.66
CA VAL A 195 3.33 16.03 6.82
C VAL A 195 3.07 16.83 8.10
N SER A 196 2.21 16.34 8.98
CA SER A 196 1.91 17.03 10.24
C SER A 196 3.10 16.93 11.20
N GLU A 197 3.17 17.87 12.15
CA GLU A 197 4.17 17.83 13.21
C GLU A 197 4.06 16.55 14.04
N GLU A 198 2.84 16.08 14.30
CA GLU A 198 2.60 14.80 14.97
C GLU A 198 3.19 13.62 14.17
N GLU A 199 2.92 13.53 12.85
CA GLU A 199 3.47 12.46 11.99
C GLU A 199 5.01 12.49 11.99
N GLU A 200 5.61 13.67 11.88
CA GLU A 200 7.07 13.83 11.92
C GLU A 200 7.66 13.41 13.27
N ASN A 201 7.07 13.86 14.38
CA ASN A 201 7.56 13.54 15.72
C ASN A 201 7.51 12.04 16.01
N GLU A 202 6.45 11.35 15.60
CA GLU A 202 6.32 9.89 15.81
C GLU A 202 7.36 9.11 14.99
N PHE A 203 7.63 9.50 13.73
CA PHE A 203 8.71 8.90 12.95
C PHE A 203 10.11 9.18 13.53
N LEU A 204 10.33 10.39 14.05
CA LEU A 204 11.60 10.73 14.69
C LEU A 204 11.77 9.97 16.01
N LYS A 205 10.69 9.78 16.78
CA LYS A 205 10.75 9.06 18.04
C LYS A 205 11.05 7.58 17.84
N CYS A 206 10.44 6.93 16.84
CA CYS A 206 10.78 5.54 16.53
C CYS A 206 12.26 5.38 16.11
N TYR A 207 12.80 6.34 15.36
CA TYR A 207 14.21 6.35 14.96
C TYR A 207 15.17 6.62 16.12
N GLU A 208 14.80 7.52 17.03
CA GLU A 208 15.57 7.80 18.26
C GLU A 208 15.67 6.55 19.15
N LEU A 209 14.55 5.85 19.35
CA LEU A 209 14.48 4.64 20.16
C LEU A 209 15.20 3.45 19.51
N SER A 210 15.25 3.40 18.17
CA SER A 210 15.90 2.31 17.44
C SER A 210 16.41 2.77 16.07
N GLN A 211 17.74 2.80 15.89
CA GLN A 211 18.36 3.23 14.63
C GLN A 211 18.53 2.09 13.63
N THR A 212 17.47 1.31 13.40
CA THR A 212 17.48 0.26 12.37
C THR A 212 17.41 0.88 10.97
N ASP A 213 17.92 0.16 9.96
CA ASP A 213 17.79 0.57 8.55
C ASP A 213 16.33 0.84 8.16
N GLN A 214 15.39 0.07 8.72
CA GLN A 214 13.97 0.25 8.47
C GLN A 214 13.48 1.62 8.95
N TYR A 215 13.67 1.95 10.23
CA TYR A 215 13.17 3.22 10.76
C TYR A 215 13.91 4.41 10.12
N SER A 216 15.19 4.25 9.80
CA SER A 216 15.96 5.21 9.00
C SER A 216 15.31 5.48 7.64
N LEU A 217 14.91 4.43 6.91
CA LEU A 217 14.21 4.56 5.63
C LEU A 217 12.84 5.23 5.77
N CYS A 218 12.11 4.97 6.86
CA CYS A 218 10.83 5.61 7.16
C CYS A 218 11.01 7.12 7.38
N VAL A 219 12.00 7.53 8.17
CA VAL A 219 12.35 8.95 8.37
C VAL A 219 12.79 9.61 7.06
N ALA A 220 13.63 8.94 6.26
CA ALA A 220 14.06 9.45 4.97
C ALA A 220 12.88 9.65 4.01
N ARG A 221 11.89 8.74 4.03
CA ARG A 221 10.65 8.85 3.25
C ARG A 221 9.78 9.99 3.76
N MET A 222 9.61 10.14 5.07
CA MET A 222 8.89 11.26 5.66
C MET A 222 9.52 12.59 5.24
N TYR A 223 10.84 12.77 5.39
CA TYR A 223 11.52 13.99 4.95
C TYR A 223 11.38 14.27 3.46
N LYS A 224 11.36 13.23 2.63
CA LYS A 224 11.08 13.36 1.19
C LYS A 224 9.67 13.91 0.94
N GLU A 225 8.68 13.39 1.66
CA GLU A 225 7.27 13.82 1.58
C GLU A 225 7.08 15.24 2.13
N SER A 226 7.81 15.62 3.19
CA SER A 226 7.91 16.98 3.72
C SER A 226 8.74 17.94 2.85
N LYS A 227 9.26 17.49 1.69
CA LYS A 227 10.17 18.25 0.81
C LYS A 227 11.46 18.74 1.51
N LYS A 228 11.83 18.16 2.64
CA LYS A 228 13.08 18.38 3.38
C LYS A 228 14.22 17.60 2.70
N TRP A 229 14.56 17.97 1.47
CA TRP A 229 15.46 17.22 0.59
C TRP A 229 16.87 17.01 1.15
N GLN A 230 17.38 17.98 1.93
CA GLN A 230 18.71 17.93 2.52
C GLN A 230 18.78 16.86 3.63
N LYS A 231 17.88 16.93 4.62
CA LYS A 231 17.76 15.92 5.68
C LYS A 231 17.50 14.52 5.13
N CYS A 232 16.63 14.42 4.12
CA CYS A 232 16.39 13.17 3.40
C CYS A 232 17.68 12.59 2.79
N SER A 233 18.52 13.46 2.22
CA SER A 233 19.81 13.07 1.63
C SER A 233 20.83 12.62 2.68
N GLU A 234 20.86 13.26 3.83
CA GLU A 234 21.73 12.89 4.95
C GLU A 234 21.42 11.47 5.41
N ILE A 235 20.15 11.17 5.70
CA ILE A 235 19.74 9.83 6.15
C ILE A 235 20.06 8.75 5.09
N TYR A 236 19.76 8.98 3.80
CA TYR A 236 20.08 7.98 2.77
C TYR A 236 21.59 7.73 2.62
N ASN A 237 22.44 8.75 2.78
CA ASN A 237 23.89 8.57 2.73
C ASN A 237 24.41 7.89 4.00
N GLU A 238 23.83 8.17 5.16
CA GLU A 238 24.13 7.48 6.41
C GLU A 238 23.84 5.98 6.30
N ILE A 239 22.63 5.62 5.86
CA ILE A 239 22.26 4.21 5.61
C ILE A 239 23.25 3.60 4.61
N TYR A 240 23.57 4.28 3.50
CA TYR A 240 24.51 3.75 2.51
C TYR A 240 25.92 3.51 3.10
N SER A 241 26.42 4.39 3.96
CA SER A 241 27.74 4.25 4.61
C SER A 241 27.84 3.08 5.59
N LYS A 242 26.71 2.62 6.15
CA LYS A 242 26.65 1.42 7.00
C LYS A 242 26.70 0.11 6.19
N GLU A 243 26.76 0.21 4.86
CA GLU A 243 26.82 -0.92 3.93
C GLU A 243 25.74 -1.98 4.18
N PRO A 244 24.44 -1.62 4.11
CA PRO A 244 23.36 -2.49 4.56
C PRO A 244 23.34 -3.79 3.77
N THR A 245 23.19 -4.91 4.47
CA THR A 245 23.21 -6.25 3.85
C THR A 245 21.84 -6.65 3.29
N ASN A 246 20.77 -6.00 3.74
CA ASN A 246 19.41 -6.24 3.27
C ASN A 246 19.26 -5.82 1.80
N MET A 247 18.93 -6.78 0.93
CA MET A 247 18.73 -6.58 -0.51
C MET A 247 17.73 -5.47 -0.82
N LYS A 248 16.62 -5.46 -0.08
CA LYS A 248 15.55 -4.52 -0.32
C LYS A 248 16.02 -3.09 0.01
N VAL A 249 16.79 -2.90 1.09
CA VAL A 249 17.35 -1.59 1.48
C VAL A 249 18.26 -1.06 0.38
N ARG A 250 19.12 -1.93 -0.16
CA ARG A 250 19.98 -1.64 -1.32
C ARG A 250 19.18 -1.25 -2.56
N LEU A 251 18.06 -1.90 -2.84
CA LEU A 251 17.17 -1.52 -3.95
C LEU A 251 16.59 -0.11 -3.77
N ILE A 252 16.17 0.27 -2.55
CA ILE A 252 15.70 1.64 -2.30
C ILE A 252 16.83 2.65 -2.50
N LEU A 253 18.01 2.37 -1.95
CA LEU A 253 19.17 3.24 -2.13
C LEU A 253 19.52 3.39 -3.62
N ALA A 254 19.46 2.30 -4.40
CA ALA A 254 19.66 2.36 -5.84
C ALA A 254 18.66 3.31 -6.50
N LEU A 255 17.36 3.18 -6.19
CA LEU A 255 16.33 4.08 -6.73
C LEU A 255 16.54 5.54 -6.31
N TYR A 256 16.96 5.77 -5.06
CA TYR A 256 17.30 7.10 -4.57
C TYR A 256 18.47 7.71 -5.33
N PHE A 257 19.60 7.02 -5.42
CA PHE A 257 20.81 7.51 -6.10
C PHE A 257 20.57 7.71 -7.61
N MET A 258 19.80 6.84 -8.25
CA MET A 258 19.35 7.03 -9.64
C MET A 258 18.57 8.34 -9.84
N ASN A 259 17.71 8.71 -8.88
CA ASN A 259 16.96 9.97 -8.95
C ASN A 259 17.84 11.19 -8.67
N LYS A 260 18.90 11.03 -7.87
CA LYS A 260 19.95 12.03 -7.67
C LYS A 260 20.99 12.09 -8.78
N LYS A 261 20.92 11.18 -9.77
CA LYS A 261 21.90 10.99 -10.86
C LYS A 261 23.29 10.55 -10.39
N ASP A 262 23.39 10.03 -9.17
CA ASP A 262 24.60 9.34 -8.69
C ASP A 262 24.56 7.89 -9.19
N PHE A 263 24.91 7.71 -10.46
CA PHE A 263 24.85 6.40 -11.10
C PHE A 263 25.90 5.43 -10.56
N PHE A 264 26.99 5.94 -9.98
CA PHE A 264 28.02 5.11 -9.36
C PHE A 264 27.48 4.38 -8.12
N LYS A 265 26.93 5.12 -7.14
CA LYS A 265 26.32 4.50 -5.95
C LYS A 265 25.11 3.65 -6.30
N ALA A 266 24.31 4.09 -7.28
CA ALA A 266 23.17 3.31 -7.75
C ALA A 266 23.59 1.94 -8.30
N LYS A 267 24.63 1.90 -9.15
CA LYS A 267 25.14 0.66 -9.73
C LYS A 267 25.79 -0.23 -8.68
N ASN A 268 26.52 0.35 -7.71
CA ASN A 268 27.08 -0.38 -6.58
C ASN A 268 25.98 -1.11 -5.79
N CYS A 269 24.88 -0.44 -5.44
CA CYS A 269 23.74 -1.08 -4.78
C CYS A 269 23.13 -2.22 -5.61
N LEU A 270 22.92 -2.01 -6.92
CA LEU A 270 22.36 -3.05 -7.80
C LEU A 270 23.29 -4.25 -7.95
N ASN A 271 24.60 -4.03 -8.10
CA ASN A 271 25.59 -5.10 -8.20
C ASN A 271 25.67 -5.93 -6.91
N TYR A 272 25.52 -5.28 -5.75
CA TYR A 272 25.46 -6.00 -4.48
C TYR A 272 24.26 -6.95 -4.44
N VAL A 273 23.06 -6.46 -4.81
CA VAL A 273 21.85 -7.28 -4.88
C VAL A 273 22.03 -8.44 -5.85
N GLU A 274 22.60 -8.20 -7.03
CA GLU A 274 22.91 -9.24 -8.03
C GLU A 274 23.81 -10.35 -7.48
N LYS A 275 24.83 -10.00 -6.68
CA LYS A 275 25.79 -10.95 -6.11
C LYS A 275 25.16 -11.91 -5.10
N ILE A 276 24.19 -11.43 -4.31
CA ILE A 276 23.61 -12.22 -3.21
C ILE A 276 22.28 -12.88 -3.58
N MET A 277 21.71 -12.54 -4.74
CA MET A 277 20.43 -13.07 -5.18
C MET A 277 20.62 -14.40 -5.91
N PRO A 278 19.95 -15.49 -5.47
CA PRO A 278 19.94 -16.74 -6.23
C PRO A 278 19.27 -16.52 -7.59
N PRO A 279 19.81 -17.05 -8.71
CA PRO A 279 19.24 -16.86 -10.05
C PRO A 279 17.75 -17.23 -10.13
N GLU A 280 17.35 -18.27 -9.40
CA GLU A 280 16.00 -18.83 -9.34
C GLU A 280 15.00 -17.96 -8.55
N LYS A 281 15.48 -17.05 -7.68
CA LYS A 281 14.65 -16.18 -6.83
C LYS A 281 14.74 -14.70 -7.22
N THR A 282 15.08 -14.41 -8.47
CA THR A 282 15.35 -13.02 -8.87
C THR A 282 14.11 -12.14 -8.74
N SER A 283 14.18 -11.13 -7.88
CA SER A 283 13.05 -10.25 -7.58
C SER A 283 12.65 -9.41 -8.80
N LYS A 284 11.35 -9.38 -9.13
CA LYS A 284 10.80 -8.47 -10.16
C LYS A 284 11.20 -7.01 -9.91
N THR A 285 11.29 -6.59 -8.64
CA THR A 285 11.70 -5.24 -8.25
C THR A 285 13.15 -4.95 -8.62
N TYR A 286 14.03 -5.94 -8.49
CA TYR A 286 15.43 -5.81 -8.91
C TYR A 286 15.52 -5.56 -10.41
N TYR A 287 14.88 -6.40 -11.23
CA TYR A 287 14.86 -6.21 -12.69
C TYR A 287 14.21 -4.88 -13.09
N HIS A 288 13.15 -4.47 -12.39
CA HIS A 288 12.51 -3.18 -12.64
C HIS A 288 13.50 -2.02 -12.41
N TYR A 289 14.24 -2.06 -11.30
CA TYR A 289 15.20 -1.01 -10.96
C TYR A 289 16.44 -1.05 -11.85
N LEU A 290 16.85 -2.23 -12.31
CA LEU A 290 17.91 -2.38 -13.30
C LEU A 290 17.48 -1.81 -14.67
N GLY A 291 16.22 -2.03 -15.06
CA GLY A 291 15.61 -1.38 -16.22
C GLY A 291 15.64 0.15 -16.12
N LYS A 292 15.24 0.70 -14.96
CA LYS A 292 15.34 2.15 -14.67
C LYS A 292 16.76 2.69 -14.74
N TYR A 293 17.72 1.92 -14.25
CA TYR A 293 19.12 2.29 -14.29
C TYR A 293 19.60 2.44 -15.73
N TYR A 294 19.32 1.43 -16.56
CA TYR A 294 19.70 1.46 -17.98
C TYR A 294 18.95 2.53 -18.76
N GLU A 295 17.66 2.78 -18.47
CA GLU A 295 16.91 3.87 -19.09
C GLU A 295 17.54 5.24 -18.78
N LYS A 296 17.86 5.50 -17.50
CA LYS A 296 18.48 6.77 -17.08
C LYS A 296 19.91 6.94 -17.59
N THR A 297 20.63 5.84 -17.81
CA THR A 297 21.97 5.84 -18.44
C THR A 297 21.92 5.73 -19.97
N LYS A 298 20.71 5.77 -20.56
CA LYS A 298 20.42 5.78 -22.01
C LYS A 298 20.74 4.47 -22.76
N ASP A 299 20.93 3.36 -22.05
CA ASP A 299 20.98 2.01 -22.65
C ASP A 299 19.55 1.46 -22.77
N PHE A 300 18.82 1.95 -23.77
CA PHE A 300 17.40 1.61 -23.96
C PHE A 300 17.17 0.13 -24.30
N ALA A 301 18.16 -0.53 -24.91
CA ALA A 301 18.08 -1.96 -25.22
C ALA A 301 18.06 -2.79 -23.93
N LYS A 302 19.00 -2.54 -23.01
CA LYS A 302 19.01 -3.21 -21.70
C LYS A 302 17.86 -2.78 -20.81
N ALA A 303 17.41 -1.52 -20.91
CA ALA A 303 16.22 -1.06 -20.19
C ALA A 303 15.00 -1.92 -20.56
N LYS A 304 14.74 -2.09 -21.87
CA LYS A 304 13.67 -2.94 -22.39
C LYS A 304 13.78 -4.37 -21.89
N GLU A 305 14.97 -4.97 -22.02
CA GLU A 305 15.21 -6.36 -21.58
C GLU A 305 14.85 -6.55 -20.11
N ASN A 306 15.31 -5.65 -19.24
CA ASN A 306 15.10 -5.76 -17.80
C ASN A 306 13.66 -5.43 -17.39
N TYR A 307 12.99 -4.49 -18.06
CA TYR A 307 11.56 -4.31 -17.84
C TYR A 307 10.75 -5.54 -18.21
N LEU A 308 11.05 -6.20 -19.32
CA LEU A 308 10.37 -7.45 -19.70
C LEU A 308 10.61 -8.58 -18.69
N LYS A 309 11.84 -8.70 -18.16
CA LYS A 309 12.14 -9.64 -17.05
C LYS A 309 11.35 -9.31 -15.79
N ALA A 310 11.22 -8.04 -15.43
CA ALA A 310 10.45 -7.60 -14.28
C ALA A 310 8.94 -7.88 -14.43
N ILE A 311 8.41 -7.70 -15.64
CA ILE A 311 7.00 -7.96 -15.97
C ILE A 311 6.71 -9.47 -15.86
N GLY A 312 7.56 -10.32 -16.45
CA GLY A 312 7.40 -11.76 -16.42
C GLY A 312 6.01 -12.24 -16.89
N HIS A 313 5.58 -13.41 -16.40
CA HIS A 313 4.26 -13.98 -16.72
C HIS A 313 3.12 -13.39 -15.89
N THR A 314 3.37 -13.16 -14.59
CA THR A 314 2.36 -12.69 -13.63
C THR A 314 2.20 -11.16 -13.61
N GLY A 315 2.90 -10.43 -14.48
CA GLY A 315 2.83 -8.97 -14.59
C GLY A 315 3.60 -8.22 -13.49
N ASN A 316 4.00 -6.99 -13.79
CA ASN A 316 4.47 -6.00 -12.83
C ASN A 316 4.04 -4.63 -13.34
N PHE A 317 2.94 -4.09 -12.79
CA PHE A 317 2.29 -2.90 -13.34
C PHE A 317 3.23 -1.68 -13.45
N PRO A 318 4.04 -1.34 -12.42
CA PRO A 318 5.04 -0.27 -12.55
C PRO A 318 6.05 -0.50 -13.67
N ALA A 319 6.58 -1.72 -13.83
CA ALA A 319 7.53 -2.05 -14.89
C ALA A 319 6.86 -2.07 -16.27
N ASP A 320 5.60 -2.52 -16.37
CA ASP A 320 4.78 -2.45 -17.59
C ASP A 320 4.57 -0.99 -18.03
N MET A 321 4.27 -0.09 -17.09
CA MET A 321 4.13 1.34 -17.37
C MET A 321 5.44 1.96 -17.82
N ASP A 322 6.57 1.63 -17.19
CA ASP A 322 7.89 2.11 -17.61
C ASP A 322 8.30 1.51 -18.97
N HIS A 323 7.92 0.27 -19.28
CA HIS A 323 8.14 -0.32 -20.60
C HIS A 323 7.28 0.34 -21.69
N PHE A 324 5.99 0.55 -21.43
CA PHE A 324 5.09 1.32 -22.28
C PHE A 324 5.69 2.70 -22.57
N ASN A 325 6.25 3.33 -21.54
CA ASN A 325 6.87 4.61 -21.66
C ASN A 325 8.07 4.58 -22.64
N LEU A 326 8.92 3.57 -22.53
CA LEU A 326 10.04 3.36 -23.44
C LEU A 326 9.58 3.14 -24.89
N ILE A 327 8.50 2.37 -25.11
CA ILE A 327 7.91 2.17 -26.45
C ILE A 327 7.45 3.51 -27.04
N ARG A 328 6.77 4.33 -26.24
CA ARG A 328 6.26 5.63 -26.68
C ARG A 328 7.37 6.62 -27.03
N CYS A 329 8.48 6.61 -26.29
CA CYS A 329 9.63 7.46 -26.58
C CYS A 329 10.39 7.04 -27.85
N SER A 330 10.31 5.77 -28.25
CA SER A 330 11.02 5.23 -29.41
C SER A 330 10.18 5.20 -30.69
N SER A 331 8.85 5.25 -30.59
CA SER A 331 7.97 5.26 -31.75
C SER A 331 7.64 6.68 -32.23
N LYS A 332 7.62 6.87 -33.56
CA LYS A 332 7.17 8.13 -34.19
C LYS A 332 5.65 8.29 -34.17
N ASN A 333 4.91 7.20 -33.94
CA ASN A 333 3.45 7.21 -33.83
C ASN A 333 3.00 6.47 -32.56
N ASN A 334 1.79 6.72 -32.09
CA ASN A 334 1.29 6.06 -30.89
C ASN A 334 0.73 4.66 -31.13
N TYR A 335 0.87 4.09 -32.33
CA TYR A 335 0.22 2.82 -32.66
C TYR A 335 0.74 1.69 -31.77
N ASP A 336 2.07 1.54 -31.66
CA ASP A 336 2.68 0.50 -30.84
C ASP A 336 2.34 0.69 -29.36
N GLY A 337 2.31 1.94 -28.90
CA GLY A 337 1.93 2.28 -27.52
C GLY A 337 0.46 1.93 -27.21
N ILE A 338 -0.46 2.24 -28.11
CA ILE A 338 -1.89 1.89 -27.98
C ILE A 338 -2.05 0.37 -27.97
N LYS A 339 -1.41 -0.34 -28.90
CA LYS A 339 -1.45 -1.81 -28.96
C LYS A 339 -0.90 -2.42 -27.68
N TYR A 340 0.18 -1.85 -27.14
CA TYR A 340 0.76 -2.29 -25.88
C TYR A 340 -0.20 -2.10 -24.71
N LEU A 341 -0.80 -0.91 -24.56
CA LEU A 341 -1.79 -0.64 -23.51
C LEU A 341 -3.03 -1.53 -23.63
N GLN A 342 -3.47 -1.87 -24.83
CA GLN A 342 -4.57 -2.83 -25.03
C GLN A 342 -4.22 -4.25 -24.56
N ASN A 343 -2.99 -4.70 -24.80
CA ASN A 343 -2.51 -5.98 -24.25
C ASN A 343 -2.35 -5.92 -22.73
N MET A 344 -1.87 -4.79 -22.21
CA MET A 344 -1.76 -4.52 -20.78
C MET A 344 -3.14 -4.56 -20.10
N LEU A 345 -4.18 -4.02 -20.74
CA LEU A 345 -5.55 -4.07 -20.23
C LEU A 345 -6.06 -5.51 -20.07
N LYS A 346 -5.76 -6.40 -21.01
CA LYS A 346 -6.09 -7.84 -20.89
C LYS A 346 -5.33 -8.50 -19.73
N ARG A 347 -4.05 -8.17 -19.56
CA ARG A 347 -3.21 -8.75 -18.49
C ARG A 347 -3.71 -8.37 -17.08
N TYR A 348 -4.32 -7.20 -16.94
CA TYR A 348 -4.77 -6.66 -15.65
C TYR A 348 -6.30 -6.53 -15.54
N GLU A 349 -7.06 -7.30 -16.34
CA GLU A 349 -8.52 -7.19 -16.39
C GLU A 349 -9.20 -7.46 -15.04
N ASP A 350 -8.63 -8.37 -14.24
CA ASP A 350 -9.12 -8.70 -12.90
C ASP A 350 -8.83 -7.61 -11.85
N ASN A 351 -7.88 -6.71 -12.12
CA ASN A 351 -7.57 -5.59 -11.23
C ASN A 351 -8.23 -4.30 -11.75
N LYS A 352 -9.36 -3.96 -11.14
CA LYS A 352 -10.17 -2.77 -11.48
C LYS A 352 -9.37 -1.46 -11.44
N SER A 353 -8.51 -1.27 -10.45
CA SER A 353 -7.71 -0.05 -10.29
C SER A 353 -6.67 0.11 -11.41
N ARG A 354 -5.94 -0.97 -11.72
CA ARG A 354 -4.97 -1.01 -12.83
C ARG A 354 -5.66 -0.85 -14.18
N SER A 355 -6.79 -1.52 -14.38
CA SER A 355 -7.61 -1.40 -15.59
C SER A 355 -8.13 0.02 -15.80
N LEU A 356 -8.64 0.68 -14.75
CA LEU A 356 -9.03 2.09 -14.78
C LEU A 356 -7.86 2.96 -15.21
N ASN A 357 -6.69 2.77 -14.61
CA ASN A 357 -5.49 3.54 -14.94
C ASN A 357 -5.11 3.41 -16.43
N ILE A 358 -5.12 2.19 -16.97
CA ILE A 358 -4.83 1.91 -18.39
C ILE A 358 -5.86 2.53 -19.32
N LEU A 359 -7.15 2.45 -18.99
CA LEU A 359 -8.23 3.03 -19.79
C LEU A 359 -8.13 4.56 -19.84
N VAL A 360 -7.77 5.21 -18.73
CA VAL A 360 -7.51 6.66 -18.72
C VAL A 360 -6.30 7.00 -19.59
N HIS A 361 -5.22 6.22 -19.55
CA HIS A 361 -4.06 6.40 -20.43
C HIS A 361 -4.46 6.33 -21.91
N LEU A 362 -5.24 5.32 -22.30
CA LEU A 362 -5.77 5.18 -23.66
C LEU A 362 -6.64 6.40 -24.05
N GLY A 363 -7.56 6.82 -23.18
CA GLY A 363 -8.41 7.98 -23.42
C GLY A 363 -7.61 9.26 -23.66
N ILE A 364 -6.56 9.50 -22.88
CA ILE A 364 -5.67 10.66 -23.01
C ILE A 364 -4.88 10.62 -24.32
N ILE A 365 -4.33 9.46 -24.71
CA ILE A 365 -3.59 9.33 -25.98
C ILE A 365 -4.51 9.64 -27.16
N TYR A 366 -5.74 9.09 -27.14
CA TYR A 366 -6.71 9.39 -28.18
C TYR A 366 -7.12 10.86 -28.22
N LEU A 367 -7.25 11.49 -27.04
CA LEU A 367 -7.62 12.90 -26.92
C LEU A 367 -6.52 13.84 -27.43
N ILE A 368 -5.30 13.70 -26.90
CA ILE A 368 -4.22 14.66 -27.09
C ILE A 368 -3.46 14.39 -28.39
N ASP A 369 -3.05 13.14 -28.60
CA ASP A 369 -2.09 12.82 -29.64
C ASP A 369 -2.78 12.45 -30.96
N ASN A 370 -3.79 11.57 -30.90
CA ASN A 370 -4.53 11.14 -32.10
C ASN A 370 -5.67 12.10 -32.47
N LYS A 371 -6.07 13.01 -31.56
CA LYS A 371 -7.21 13.92 -31.71
C LYS A 371 -8.53 13.21 -32.08
N ASN A 372 -8.68 11.95 -31.67
CA ASN A 372 -9.89 11.16 -31.87
C ASN A 372 -10.78 11.28 -30.63
N LEU A 373 -11.63 12.31 -30.64
CA LEU A 373 -12.52 12.63 -29.52
C LEU A 373 -13.49 11.49 -29.20
N LYS A 374 -13.92 10.71 -30.20
CA LYS A 374 -14.90 9.64 -30.02
C LYS A 374 -14.30 8.48 -29.23
N LEU A 375 -13.16 7.98 -29.66
CA LEU A 375 -12.46 6.93 -28.93
C LEU A 375 -12.01 7.41 -27.55
N ALA A 376 -11.56 8.66 -27.44
CA ALA A 376 -11.24 9.25 -26.14
C ALA A 376 -12.44 9.19 -25.18
N ALA A 377 -13.61 9.63 -25.64
CA ALA A 377 -14.85 9.60 -24.87
C ALA A 377 -15.22 8.17 -24.44
N ASP A 378 -15.15 7.20 -25.35
CA ASP A 378 -15.48 5.80 -25.05
C ASP A 378 -14.54 5.20 -23.99
N TYR A 379 -13.23 5.48 -24.07
CA TYR A 379 -12.26 5.00 -23.08
C TYR A 379 -12.44 5.68 -21.72
N PHE A 380 -12.70 6.99 -21.69
CA PHE A 380 -13.01 7.68 -20.44
C PHE A 380 -14.30 7.16 -19.80
N LEU A 381 -15.34 6.91 -20.59
CA LEU A 381 -16.59 6.35 -20.06
C LEU A 381 -16.36 4.95 -19.46
N LYS A 382 -15.60 4.10 -20.14
CA LYS A 382 -15.21 2.78 -19.61
C LYS A 382 -14.46 2.90 -18.28
N ALA A 383 -13.53 3.84 -18.16
CA ALA A 383 -12.79 4.08 -16.92
C ALA A 383 -13.71 4.55 -15.79
N ILE A 384 -14.58 5.53 -16.06
CA ILE A 384 -15.51 6.09 -15.06
C ILE A 384 -16.50 5.02 -14.59
N LYS A 385 -16.99 4.14 -15.47
CA LYS A 385 -17.91 3.05 -15.10
C LYS A 385 -17.32 2.03 -14.13
N ILE A 386 -15.99 1.88 -14.07
CA ILE A 386 -15.34 0.99 -13.10
C ILE A 386 -15.55 1.52 -11.68
N ASN A 387 -15.22 2.80 -11.46
CA ASN A 387 -15.42 3.48 -10.18
C ASN A 387 -15.50 5.00 -10.41
N PRO A 388 -16.70 5.59 -10.43
CA PRO A 388 -16.87 7.03 -10.66
C PRO A 388 -16.31 7.93 -9.56
N CYS A 389 -15.98 7.35 -8.40
CA CYS A 389 -15.43 8.04 -7.23
C CYS A 389 -13.92 7.80 -7.07
N ASP A 390 -13.25 7.11 -8.02
CA ASP A 390 -11.84 6.79 -7.88
C ASP A 390 -10.98 8.06 -7.84
N PRO A 391 -10.11 8.25 -6.83
CA PRO A 391 -9.22 9.41 -6.74
C PRO A 391 -8.31 9.60 -7.96
N GLN A 392 -7.99 8.52 -8.69
CA GLN A 392 -7.20 8.62 -9.92
C GLN A 392 -7.91 9.44 -11.01
N LEU A 393 -9.24 9.56 -10.98
CA LEU A 393 -9.99 10.34 -11.97
C LEU A 393 -9.92 11.86 -11.69
N THR A 394 -9.61 12.27 -10.47
CA THR A 394 -9.55 13.70 -10.10
C THR A 394 -8.12 14.22 -10.04
N ASP A 395 -7.14 13.34 -9.80
CA ASP A 395 -5.71 13.67 -9.72
C ASP A 395 -4.85 12.71 -10.57
N TYR A 396 -5.12 12.66 -11.88
CA TYR A 396 -4.42 11.75 -12.78
C TYR A 396 -3.06 12.31 -13.21
N ARG A 397 -1.97 11.61 -12.89
CA ARG A 397 -0.62 12.03 -13.28
C ARG A 397 -0.12 11.29 -14.52
N LEU A 398 0.06 12.02 -15.60
CA LEU A 398 0.80 11.51 -16.76
C LEU A 398 2.30 11.52 -16.48
N PHE A 399 3.00 10.44 -16.81
CA PHE A 399 4.44 10.31 -16.54
C PHE A 399 5.31 11.43 -17.15
N TYR A 400 4.89 12.01 -18.27
CA TYR A 400 5.67 13.00 -19.04
C TYR A 400 5.23 14.45 -18.86
N HIS A 401 3.99 14.66 -18.43
CA HIS A 401 3.53 15.98 -18.07
C HIS A 401 3.70 16.14 -16.58
N LYS A 402 4.44 17.17 -16.14
CA LYS A 402 4.50 17.56 -14.72
C LYS A 402 3.16 18.14 -14.21
N ARG A 403 2.06 17.88 -14.90
CA ARG A 403 0.73 18.40 -14.64
C ARG A 403 -0.19 17.23 -14.29
N ASN A 404 -0.95 17.40 -13.23
CA ASN A 404 -2.03 16.49 -12.90
C ASN A 404 -3.29 16.88 -13.67
N TYR A 405 -4.04 15.89 -14.10
CA TYR A 405 -5.25 16.04 -14.88
C TYR A 405 -6.44 15.58 -14.07
N ASN A 406 -7.42 16.46 -13.95
CA ASN A 406 -8.75 16.05 -13.54
C ASN A 406 -9.49 15.58 -14.80
N ILE A 407 -9.82 14.29 -14.84
CA ILE A 407 -10.41 13.64 -16.02
C ILE A 407 -11.81 14.21 -16.31
N PHE A 408 -12.61 14.52 -15.29
CA PHE A 408 -13.91 15.19 -15.47
C PHE A 408 -13.77 16.59 -16.08
N GLN A 409 -12.75 17.36 -15.67
CA GLN A 409 -12.46 18.66 -16.27
C GLN A 409 -11.95 18.52 -17.71
N LEU A 410 -11.11 17.51 -18.01
CA LEU A 410 -10.65 17.22 -19.36
C LEU A 410 -11.83 16.90 -20.29
N ILE A 411 -12.73 16.01 -19.86
CA ILE A 411 -13.94 15.64 -20.60
C ILE A 411 -14.82 16.88 -20.81
N SER A 412 -15.08 17.65 -19.75
CA SER A 412 -15.92 18.84 -19.83
C SER A 412 -15.39 19.90 -20.81
N ARG A 413 -14.06 20.07 -20.86
CA ARG A 413 -13.43 21.10 -21.70
C ARG A 413 -13.23 20.70 -23.16
N ASN A 414 -12.99 19.42 -23.43
CA ASN A 414 -12.54 18.98 -24.76
C ASN A 414 -13.53 18.03 -25.46
N ILE A 415 -14.40 17.35 -24.72
CA ILE A 415 -15.32 16.34 -25.26
C ILE A 415 -16.76 16.86 -25.24
N LEU A 416 -17.22 17.41 -24.12
CA LEU A 416 -18.61 17.91 -23.98
C LEU A 416 -18.90 19.19 -24.78
N THR A 417 -17.89 19.78 -25.42
CA THR A 417 -18.04 20.94 -26.30
C THR A 417 -18.32 20.56 -27.76
N GLY A 418 -18.27 19.27 -28.11
CA GLY A 418 -18.57 18.76 -29.45
C GLY A 418 -20.06 18.47 -29.68
N ASP A 419 -20.47 18.36 -30.95
CA ASP A 419 -21.85 18.03 -31.34
C ASP A 419 -22.27 16.63 -30.84
N GLU A 420 -23.42 16.55 -30.15
CA GLU A 420 -23.95 15.31 -29.56
C GLU A 420 -24.16 14.19 -30.60
N ASN A 421 -24.39 14.56 -31.87
CA ASN A 421 -24.58 13.61 -32.97
C ASN A 421 -23.34 12.76 -33.31
N ASN A 422 -22.14 13.19 -32.92
CA ASN A 422 -20.88 12.49 -33.26
C ASN A 422 -20.51 11.34 -32.31
N TYR A 423 -21.18 11.22 -31.17
CA TYR A 423 -20.74 10.38 -30.04
C TYR A 423 -21.80 9.41 -29.51
N GLY A 424 -23.02 9.43 -30.04
CA GLY A 424 -24.11 8.56 -29.60
C GLY A 424 -24.42 8.71 -28.10
N ASN A 425 -24.75 7.61 -27.42
CA ASN A 425 -25.11 7.64 -25.99
C ASN A 425 -23.94 7.96 -25.04
N THR A 426 -22.68 7.78 -25.47
CA THR A 426 -21.48 7.98 -24.64
C THR A 426 -21.42 9.39 -24.07
N LEU A 427 -21.73 10.40 -24.88
CA LEU A 427 -21.65 11.80 -24.46
C LEU A 427 -22.67 12.15 -23.37
N LYS A 428 -23.90 11.62 -23.51
CA LYS A 428 -24.97 11.82 -22.52
C LYS A 428 -24.60 11.23 -21.16
N GLU A 429 -24.03 10.03 -21.16
CA GLU A 429 -23.55 9.40 -19.93
C GLU A 429 -22.38 10.18 -19.29
N LEU A 430 -21.39 10.58 -20.08
CA LEU A 430 -20.27 11.39 -19.60
C LEU A 430 -20.72 12.74 -19.01
N LYS A 431 -21.72 13.37 -19.63
CA LYS A 431 -22.33 14.62 -19.14
C LYS A 431 -22.96 14.41 -17.77
N ASN A 432 -23.71 13.32 -17.57
CA ASN A 432 -24.31 12.98 -16.28
C ASN A 432 -23.24 12.77 -15.20
N TYR A 433 -22.19 11.98 -15.49
CA TYR A 433 -21.09 11.77 -14.54
C TYR A 433 -20.34 13.06 -14.20
N CYS A 434 -20.14 13.97 -15.16
CA CYS A 434 -19.53 15.27 -14.91
C CYS A 434 -20.41 16.16 -14.02
N ILE A 435 -21.75 16.11 -14.19
CA ILE A 435 -22.70 16.84 -13.33
C ILE A 435 -22.67 16.28 -11.90
N GLU A 436 -22.71 14.95 -11.75
CA GLU A 436 -22.59 14.29 -10.44
C GLU A 436 -21.28 14.65 -9.75
N TYR A 437 -20.16 14.61 -10.49
CA TYR A 437 -18.87 15.03 -9.96
C TYR A 437 -18.90 16.47 -9.44
N LYS A 438 -19.44 17.43 -10.21
CA LYS A 438 -19.57 18.83 -9.77
C LYS A 438 -20.39 18.96 -8.48
N LYS A 439 -21.54 18.29 -8.41
CA LYS A 439 -22.39 18.27 -7.19
C LYS A 439 -21.63 17.75 -5.96
N ARG A 440 -20.79 16.72 -6.12
CA ARG A 440 -19.95 16.19 -5.03
C ARG A 440 -18.91 17.19 -4.56
N VAL A 441 -18.22 17.86 -5.48
CA VAL A 441 -17.21 18.88 -5.15
C VAL A 441 -17.86 20.07 -4.43
N GLU A 442 -19.02 20.54 -4.90
CA GLU A 442 -19.78 21.61 -4.26
C GLU A 442 -20.19 21.24 -2.83
N LYS A 443 -20.64 20.00 -2.61
CA LYS A 443 -21.01 19.51 -1.28
C LYS A 443 -19.81 19.46 -0.32
N ASN A 444 -18.66 18.97 -0.78
CA ASN A 444 -17.46 18.89 0.05
C ASN A 444 -16.94 20.29 0.43
N ASN A 445 -16.90 21.23 -0.51
CA ASN A 445 -16.49 22.61 -0.23
C ASN A 445 -17.39 23.29 0.82
N VAL A 446 -18.70 22.96 0.84
CA VAL A 446 -19.63 23.48 1.85
C VAL A 446 -19.32 22.89 3.23
N VAL A 447 -19.00 21.59 3.31
CA VAL A 447 -18.62 20.93 4.57
C VAL A 447 -17.30 21.49 5.10
N ASP A 448 -16.27 21.63 4.25
CA ASP A 448 -14.99 22.21 4.64
C ASP A 448 -15.15 23.66 5.14
N SER A 449 -16.03 24.45 4.51
CA SER A 449 -16.33 25.82 4.95
C SER A 449 -17.07 25.88 6.29
N LEU A 450 -17.84 24.85 6.63
CA LEU A 450 -18.52 24.72 7.92
C LEU A 450 -17.51 24.32 8.99
N ASP A 451 -16.65 23.35 8.69
CA ASP A 451 -15.60 22.89 9.61
C ASP A 451 -14.57 23.99 9.90
N GLU A 452 -14.18 24.81 8.91
CA GLU A 452 -13.35 26.00 9.12
C GLU A 452 -14.05 27.07 9.99
N LYS A 453 -15.36 27.26 9.82
CA LYS A 453 -16.15 28.18 10.67
C LYS A 453 -16.28 27.65 12.09
N PHE A 454 -16.47 26.34 12.27
CA PHE A 454 -16.50 25.70 13.57
C PHE A 454 -15.14 25.77 14.27
N ALA A 455 -14.04 25.53 13.56
CA ALA A 455 -12.69 25.68 14.08
C ALA A 455 -12.38 27.12 14.51
N LYS A 456 -12.76 28.12 13.71
CA LYS A 456 -12.65 29.55 14.09
C LYS A 456 -13.53 29.92 15.28
N ALA A 457 -14.72 29.34 15.41
CA ALA A 457 -15.61 29.59 16.53
C ALA A 457 -15.09 28.95 17.84
N LEU A 458 -14.34 27.85 17.76
CA LEU A 458 -13.65 27.23 18.88
C LEU A 458 -12.40 28.01 19.29
N SER A 459 -11.65 28.59 18.33
CA SER A 459 -10.45 29.40 18.61
C SER A 459 -10.74 30.82 19.12
N LEU A 460 -12.00 31.27 19.08
CA LEU A 460 -12.43 32.58 19.62
C LEU A 460 -13.04 32.47 21.04
N LYS A 461 -12.97 31.27 21.64
CA LYS A 461 -13.45 31.00 23.01
C LYS A 461 -12.33 30.76 24.03
N GLU A 462 -11.08 30.97 23.65
CA GLU A 462 -9.95 31.22 24.57
C GLU A 462 -9.65 32.72 24.57
#